data_AF-A0A6I2YQP9-F1
#
_entry.id   AF-A0A6I2YQP9-F1
#
_cell.length_a   1.000
_cell.length_b   1.000
_cell.length_c   1.000
_cell.angle_alpha   90.00
_cell.angle_beta   90.00
_cell.angle_gamma   90.00
#
_symmetry.space_group_name_H-M   'P 1'
#
loop_
_entity.id
_entity.type
_entity.pdbx_description
1 polymer ?
#
loop_
_entity_poly.entity_id
_entity_poly.type
_entity_poly.pdbx_seq_one_letter_code
_entity_poly.pdbx_strand_id
1 'polypeptide(L)'
;MREVLSELVTAIDQGGSAAMATVVRTWRSAPRPAGASMLVTEDGEAVGSVSGGCIEGALYEVGQQVLSDGSPRYETYGVSDDDAFAVGLTCGGILEVFVEKVNRDTWPELSGIAFSIAEEQPVAVATIVRGPHFIGKHLVVRPDRTE
;
A
#
# COMPACT_ATOMS: atom_id res chain seq x y z
N MET A 1 0.97 2.16 7.03
CA MET A 1 -0.23 2.96 6.70
C MET A 1 -0.34 4.19 7.59
N ARG A 2 -0.38 4.10 8.93
CA ARG A 2 -0.48 5.30 9.81
C ARG A 2 0.54 6.41 9.50
N GLU A 3 1.78 6.02 9.15
CA GLU A 3 2.87 6.95 8.80
C GLU A 3 2.62 7.81 7.57
N VAL A 4 1.72 7.41 6.66
CA VAL A 4 1.42 8.12 5.40
C VAL A 4 -0.04 8.52 5.29
N LEU A 5 -0.84 8.30 6.35
CA LEU A 5 -2.29 8.48 6.31
C LEU A 5 -2.67 9.95 6.15
N SER A 6 -1.95 10.86 6.81
CA SER A 6 -2.18 12.31 6.70
C SER A 6 -2.02 12.81 5.27
N GLU A 7 -0.95 12.39 4.61
CA GLU A 7 -0.61 12.76 3.24
C GLU A 7 -1.59 12.13 2.25
N LEU A 8 -1.97 10.86 2.48
CA LEU A 8 -2.98 10.18 1.68
C LEU A 8 -4.33 10.91 1.73
N VAL A 9 -4.82 11.22 2.93
CA VAL A 9 -6.09 11.94 3.12
C VAL A 9 -6.01 13.33 2.47
N THR A 10 -4.91 14.04 2.65
CA THR A 10 -4.71 15.37 2.04
C THR A 10 -4.80 15.32 0.51
N ALA A 11 -4.10 14.39 -0.12
CA ALA A 11 -4.13 14.23 -1.59
C ALA A 11 -5.55 13.95 -2.11
N ILE A 12 -6.29 13.09 -1.41
CA ILE A 12 -7.64 12.69 -1.79
C ILE A 12 -8.66 13.81 -1.54
N ASP A 13 -8.49 14.59 -0.47
CA ASP A 13 -9.36 15.74 -0.17
C ASP A 13 -9.21 16.89 -1.15
N GLN A 14 -8.03 17.01 -1.78
CA GLN A 14 -7.78 17.92 -2.90
C GLN A 14 -8.37 17.40 -4.22
N GLY A 15 -9.01 16.23 -4.22
CA GLY A 15 -9.62 15.61 -5.40
C GLY A 15 -8.64 14.83 -6.28
N GLY A 16 -7.39 14.63 -5.82
CA GLY A 16 -6.39 13.86 -6.51
C GLY A 16 -6.46 12.36 -6.21
N SER A 17 -5.52 11.62 -6.79
CA SER A 17 -5.25 10.21 -6.48
C SER A 17 -3.83 10.00 -5.97
N ALA A 18 -3.61 8.89 -5.28
CA ALA A 18 -2.27 8.38 -4.98
C ALA A 18 -2.20 6.88 -5.25
N ALA A 19 -1.05 6.37 -5.69
CA ALA A 19 -0.76 4.95 -5.59
C ALA A 19 -0.22 4.65 -4.19
N MET A 20 -0.86 3.74 -3.46
CA MET A 20 -0.39 3.27 -2.17
C MET A 20 0.20 1.87 -2.30
N ALA A 21 1.48 1.74 -1.99
CA ALA A 21 2.17 0.46 -1.83
C ALA A 21 2.16 0.07 -0.35
N THR A 22 1.67 -1.12 -0.01
CA THR A 22 1.64 -1.65 1.37
C THR A 22 2.28 -3.03 1.44
N VAL A 23 3.19 -3.24 2.39
CA VAL A 23 3.72 -4.57 2.70
C VAL A 23 2.59 -5.42 3.26
N VAL A 24 2.18 -6.45 2.53
CA VAL A 24 1.10 -7.37 2.96
C VAL A 24 1.66 -8.63 3.61
N ARG A 25 2.89 -9.00 3.28
CA ARG A 25 3.61 -10.12 3.88
C ARG A 25 5.10 -9.87 3.90
N THR A 26 5.75 -10.39 4.93
CA THR A 26 7.20 -10.26 5.12
C THR A 26 7.75 -11.51 5.80
N TRP A 27 8.93 -11.99 5.38
CA TRP A 27 9.64 -13.09 6.02
C TRP A 27 11.16 -12.99 5.82
N ARG A 28 11.91 -13.80 6.58
CA ARG A 28 13.37 -13.67 6.79
C ARG A 28 13.71 -12.31 7.42
N SER A 29 14.93 -11.81 7.21
CA SER A 29 15.45 -10.55 7.76
C SER A 29 14.91 -9.31 7.04
N ALA A 30 13.63 -9.33 6.66
CA ALA A 30 13.02 -8.24 5.91
C ALA A 30 12.94 -6.94 6.74
N PRO A 31 13.18 -5.79 6.10
CA PRO A 31 13.56 -4.56 6.79
C PRO A 31 12.39 -3.81 7.43
N ARG A 32 11.15 -4.07 7.00
CA ARG A 32 9.93 -3.42 7.51
C ARG A 32 8.81 -4.46 7.74
N PRO A 33 7.95 -4.24 8.73
CA PRO A 33 6.85 -5.14 9.05
C PRO A 33 5.70 -5.04 8.03
N ALA A 34 4.80 -6.02 8.07
CA ALA A 34 3.51 -5.91 7.38
C ALA A 34 2.76 -4.64 7.84
N GLY A 35 2.12 -3.96 6.89
CA GLY A 35 1.47 -2.67 7.10
C GLY A 35 2.38 -1.45 6.92
N ALA A 36 3.70 -1.61 6.72
CA ALA A 36 4.54 -0.52 6.23
C ALA A 36 4.05 -0.08 4.84
N SER A 37 4.00 1.23 4.60
CA SER A 37 3.40 1.77 3.38
C SER A 37 4.24 2.90 2.79
N MET A 38 4.10 3.08 1.48
CA MET A 38 4.67 4.16 0.69
C MET A 38 3.59 4.69 -0.26
N LEU A 39 3.59 5.99 -0.52
CA LEU A 39 2.72 6.65 -1.49
C LEU A 39 3.53 7.16 -2.67
N VAL A 40 2.89 7.17 -3.83
CA VAL A 40 3.29 7.95 -5.01
C VAL A 40 2.09 8.82 -5.37
N THR A 41 2.24 10.15 -5.30
CA THR A 41 1.19 11.09 -5.68
C THR A 41 1.18 11.33 -7.20
N GLU A 42 0.08 11.88 -7.73
CA GLU A 42 0.00 12.27 -9.15
C GLU A 42 1.04 13.33 -9.55
N ASP A 43 1.48 14.15 -8.59
CA ASP A 43 2.55 15.14 -8.79
C ASP A 43 3.97 14.55 -8.77
N GLY A 44 4.08 13.22 -8.59
CA GLY A 44 5.36 12.50 -8.59
C GLY A 44 6.10 12.52 -7.25
N GLU A 45 5.45 12.98 -6.17
CA GLU A 45 6.05 12.91 -4.84
C GLU A 45 5.94 11.50 -4.26
N ALA A 46 7.02 11.05 -3.60
CA ALA A 46 7.08 9.78 -2.91
C ALA A 46 7.16 9.99 -1.39
N VAL A 47 6.23 9.40 -0.64
CA VAL A 47 6.13 9.57 0.82
C VAL A 47 6.13 8.22 1.52
N GLY A 48 6.84 8.10 2.64
CA GLY A 48 6.93 6.85 3.40
C GLY A 48 7.94 5.85 2.81
N SER A 49 7.95 4.64 3.36
CA SER A 49 8.91 3.62 2.96
C SER A 49 8.46 2.21 3.36
N VAL A 50 8.69 1.27 2.45
CA VAL A 50 8.42 -0.16 2.66
C VAL A 50 9.68 -0.99 2.90
N SER A 51 10.88 -0.46 2.64
CA SER A 51 12.13 -1.23 2.83
C SER A 51 13.30 -0.46 3.42
N GLY A 52 13.23 0.87 3.49
CA GLY A 52 14.33 1.73 3.90
C GLY A 52 15.30 2.10 2.76
N GLY A 53 14.94 1.86 1.50
CA GLY A 53 15.66 2.36 0.31
C GLY A 53 16.01 1.33 -0.77
N CYS A 54 15.77 0.03 -0.54
CA CYS A 54 16.18 -1.02 -1.50
C CYS A 54 15.25 -1.13 -2.72
N ILE A 55 13.93 -0.99 -2.53
CA ILE A 55 12.91 -1.28 -3.56
C ILE A 55 11.98 -0.10 -3.84
N GLU A 56 12.21 1.05 -3.21
CA GLU A 56 11.40 2.26 -3.33
C GLU A 56 11.38 2.79 -4.77
N GLY A 57 12.51 2.72 -5.49
CA GLY A 57 12.56 3.12 -6.91
C GLY A 57 11.70 2.22 -7.80
N ALA A 58 11.74 0.90 -7.58
CA ALA A 58 10.91 -0.04 -8.33
C ALA A 58 9.41 0.16 -8.02
N LEU A 59 9.08 0.37 -6.74
CA LEU A 59 7.70 0.65 -6.34
C LEU A 59 7.21 2.01 -6.80
N TYR A 60 8.09 2.99 -6.97
CA TYR A 60 7.75 4.27 -7.57
C TYR A 60 7.29 4.09 -9.02
N GLU A 61 8.02 3.29 -9.82
CA GLU A 61 7.63 2.96 -11.19
C GLU A 61 6.32 2.19 -11.26
N VAL A 62 6.14 1.18 -10.39
CA VAL A 62 4.87 0.43 -10.28
C VAL A 62 3.73 1.36 -9.87
N GLY A 63 3.95 2.28 -8.93
CA GLY A 63 2.98 3.26 -8.49
C GLY A 63 2.52 4.19 -9.63
N GLN A 64 3.45 4.67 -10.46
CA GLN A 64 3.10 5.45 -11.65
C GLN A 64 2.25 4.65 -12.65
N GLN A 65 2.55 3.36 -12.85
CA GLN A 65 1.74 2.49 -13.71
C GLN A 65 0.32 2.32 -13.16
N VAL A 66 0.20 2.04 -11.86
CA VAL A 66 -1.10 1.90 -11.17
C VAL A 66 -1.91 3.19 -11.21
N LEU A 67 -1.28 4.36 -11.07
CA LEU A 67 -1.96 5.65 -11.23
C LEU A 67 -2.52 5.84 -12.65
N SER A 68 -1.76 5.39 -13.66
CA SER A 68 -2.09 5.52 -15.08
C SER A 68 -3.22 4.58 -15.51
N ASP A 69 -3.15 3.29 -15.15
CA ASP A 69 -4.11 2.27 -15.61
C ASP A 69 -5.18 1.88 -14.59
N GLY A 70 -5.06 2.34 -13.35
CA GLY A 70 -5.99 2.07 -12.25
C GLY A 70 -6.02 0.61 -11.77
N SER A 71 -5.17 -0.26 -12.30
CA SER A 71 -5.17 -1.68 -12.02
C SER A 71 -4.21 -2.00 -10.87
N PRO A 72 -4.64 -2.66 -9.77
CA PRO A 72 -3.75 -3.00 -8.67
C PRO A 72 -2.64 -3.98 -9.07
N ARG A 73 -1.54 -3.98 -8.32
CA ARG A 73 -0.37 -4.86 -8.52
C ARG A 73 -0.01 -5.60 -7.24
N TYR A 74 0.49 -6.82 -7.40
CA TYR A 74 1.02 -7.63 -6.31
C TYR A 74 2.46 -7.99 -6.64
N GLU A 75 3.40 -7.34 -5.96
CA GLU A 75 4.82 -7.45 -6.22
C GLU A 75 5.50 -8.29 -5.14
N THR A 76 6.50 -9.09 -5.53
CA THR A 76 7.33 -9.84 -4.60
C THR A 76 8.78 -9.43 -4.78
N TYR A 77 9.41 -8.96 -3.70
CA TYR A 77 10.80 -8.50 -3.70
C TYR A 77 11.63 -9.28 -2.71
N GLY A 78 12.80 -9.74 -3.14
CA GLY A 78 13.73 -10.47 -2.29
C GLY A 78 14.70 -11.32 -3.10
N VAL A 79 15.66 -11.91 -2.41
CA VAL A 79 16.63 -12.83 -3.03
C VAL A 79 16.04 -14.24 -2.96
N SER A 80 15.53 -14.73 -4.09
CA SER A 80 15.28 -16.15 -4.31
C SER A 80 16.49 -16.72 -5.06
N ASP A 81 16.94 -17.93 -4.69
CA ASP A 81 18.05 -18.61 -5.39
C ASP A 81 17.70 -18.96 -6.85
N ASP A 82 16.43 -18.82 -7.24
CA ASP A 82 15.89 -19.22 -8.55
C ASP A 82 15.61 -18.02 -9.50
N ASP A 83 15.60 -16.77 -9.01
CA ASP A 83 15.33 -15.57 -9.82
C ASP A 83 16.49 -14.56 -9.76
N ALA A 84 17.50 -14.76 -10.61
CA ALA A 84 18.66 -13.90 -10.75
C ALA A 84 18.37 -12.45 -11.22
N PHE A 85 17.09 -12.11 -11.48
CA PHE A 85 16.64 -10.80 -11.99
C PHE A 85 15.68 -10.05 -11.05
N ALA A 86 15.35 -10.59 -9.88
CA ALA A 86 14.49 -9.89 -8.93
C ALA A 86 15.24 -8.71 -8.28
N VAL A 87 14.57 -7.55 -8.15
CA VAL A 87 15.11 -6.44 -7.35
C VAL A 87 15.25 -6.93 -5.91
N GLY A 88 16.50 -7.12 -5.50
CA GLY A 88 16.85 -7.82 -4.27
C GLY A 88 16.87 -6.91 -3.06
N LEU A 89 16.48 -7.46 -1.91
CA LEU A 89 16.72 -6.84 -0.61
C LEU A 89 18.11 -7.24 -0.12
N THR A 90 18.97 -6.25 0.15
CA THR A 90 20.36 -6.46 0.58
C THR A 90 20.46 -7.18 1.93
N CYS A 91 19.41 -7.13 2.74
CA CYS A 91 19.31 -7.86 4.01
C CYS A 91 18.96 -9.35 3.86
N GLY A 92 18.68 -9.84 2.64
CA GLY A 92 18.24 -11.22 2.39
C GLY A 92 16.78 -11.51 2.82
N GLY A 93 16.03 -10.45 3.13
CA GLY A 93 14.59 -10.50 3.40
C GLY A 93 13.75 -10.75 2.13
N ILE A 94 12.47 -11.05 2.33
CA ILE A 94 11.48 -11.07 1.26
C ILE A 94 10.23 -10.30 1.70
N LEU A 95 9.72 -9.45 0.80
CA LEU A 95 8.51 -8.63 0.97
C LEU A 95 7.53 -8.95 -0.15
N GLU A 96 6.26 -9.16 0.21
CA GLU A 96 5.15 -9.08 -0.74
C GLU A 96 4.43 -7.74 -0.51
N VAL A 97 4.26 -6.98 -1.58
CA VAL A 97 3.74 -5.61 -1.57
C VAL A 97 2.53 -5.53 -2.49
N PHE A 98 1.42 -5.01 -1.96
CA PHE A 98 0.24 -4.71 -2.76
C PHE A 98 0.23 -3.22 -3.08
N VAL A 99 0.06 -2.87 -4.36
CA VAL A 99 0.02 -1.50 -4.84
C VAL A 99 -1.35 -1.22 -5.47
N GLU A 100 -2.02 -0.17 -5.01
CA GLU A 100 -3.37 0.19 -5.48
C GLU A 100 -3.55 1.69 -5.65
N LYS A 101 -4.44 2.07 -6.58
CA LYS A 101 -4.83 3.47 -6.77
C LYS A 101 -5.91 3.84 -5.76
N VAL A 102 -5.64 4.86 -4.94
CA VAL A 102 -6.54 5.36 -3.91
C VAL A 102 -7.04 6.75 -4.30
N ASN A 103 -8.36 6.90 -4.37
CA ASN A 103 -9.08 8.16 -4.47
C ASN A 103 -10.50 8.00 -3.90
N ARG A 104 -11.33 9.05 -3.98
CA ARG A 104 -12.70 9.03 -3.43
C ARG A 104 -13.60 7.97 -4.05
N ASP A 105 -13.35 7.60 -5.31
CA ASP A 105 -14.17 6.60 -6.02
C ASP A 105 -13.71 5.17 -5.73
N THR A 106 -12.40 4.96 -5.57
CA THR A 106 -11.85 3.62 -5.29
C THR A 106 -11.91 3.24 -3.83
N TRP A 107 -11.86 4.22 -2.91
CA TRP A 107 -11.90 3.99 -1.47
C TRP A 107 -12.67 5.08 -0.70
N PRO A 108 -14.01 5.12 -0.84
CA PRO A 108 -14.84 6.15 -0.23
C PRO A 108 -14.86 6.13 1.32
N GLU A 109 -14.54 5.00 1.95
CA GLU A 109 -14.54 4.84 3.41
C GLU A 109 -13.30 5.44 4.11
N LEU A 110 -12.28 5.88 3.35
CA LEU A 110 -10.99 6.30 3.89
C LEU A 110 -11.11 7.43 4.91
N SER A 111 -11.94 8.45 4.65
CA SER A 111 -12.15 9.55 5.59
C SER A 111 -12.73 9.06 6.93
N GLY A 112 -13.61 8.06 6.89
CA GLY A 112 -14.16 7.42 8.09
C GLY A 112 -13.12 6.62 8.86
N ILE A 113 -12.19 5.96 8.17
CA ILE A 113 -11.04 5.26 8.79
C ILE A 113 -10.10 6.26 9.46
N ALA A 114 -9.79 7.37 8.77
CA ALA A 114 -8.95 8.43 9.31
C ALA A 114 -9.55 9.06 10.58
N PHE A 115 -10.86 9.29 10.57
CA PHE A 115 -11.60 9.75 11.76
C PHE A 115 -11.50 8.75 12.92
N SER A 116 -11.76 7.46 12.68
CA SER A 116 -11.63 6.44 13.73
C SER A 116 -10.21 6.39 14.30
N ILE A 117 -9.17 6.55 13.46
CA ILE A 117 -7.79 6.60 13.92
C ILE A 117 -7.50 7.82 14.80
N ALA A 118 -8.01 9.00 14.42
CA ALA A 118 -7.82 10.24 15.18
C ALA A 118 -8.53 10.20 16.54
N GLU A 119 -9.69 9.56 16.61
CA GLU A 119 -10.48 9.38 17.84
C GLU A 119 -10.07 8.13 18.64
N GLU A 120 -8.95 7.48 18.29
CA GLU A 120 -8.46 6.25 18.92
C GLU A 120 -9.49 5.10 18.97
N GLN A 121 -10.41 5.08 18.01
CA GLN A 121 -11.42 4.04 17.87
C GLN A 121 -10.88 2.84 17.08
N PRO A 122 -11.12 1.60 17.53
CA PRO A 122 -10.70 0.42 16.79
C PRO A 122 -11.36 0.36 15.40
N VAL A 123 -10.53 0.21 14.37
CA VAL A 123 -10.94 -0.02 12.98
C VAL A 123 -9.94 -0.94 12.30
N ALA A 124 -10.43 -1.85 11.47
CA ALA A 124 -9.62 -2.69 10.60
C ALA A 124 -10.10 -2.58 9.16
N VAL A 125 -9.18 -2.81 8.22
CA VAL A 125 -9.48 -2.87 6.79
C VAL A 125 -9.01 -4.23 6.29
N ALA A 126 -9.92 -4.97 5.68
CA ALA A 126 -9.58 -6.19 4.94
C ALA A 126 -9.62 -5.86 3.45
N THR A 127 -8.52 -6.16 2.75
CA THR A 127 -8.41 -5.95 1.31
C THR A 127 -8.17 -7.29 0.62
N ILE A 128 -8.87 -7.54 -0.49
CA ILE A 128 -8.56 -8.69 -1.35
C ILE A 128 -7.33 -8.33 -2.19
N VAL A 129 -6.16 -8.84 -1.79
CA VAL A 129 -4.88 -8.53 -2.45
C VAL A 129 -4.52 -9.52 -3.57
N ARG A 130 -5.16 -10.70 -3.59
CA ARG A 130 -4.96 -11.74 -4.60
C ARG A 130 -6.20 -12.63 -4.69
N GLY A 131 -6.62 -12.96 -5.91
CA GLY A 131 -7.78 -13.83 -6.14
C GLY A 131 -8.34 -13.68 -7.56
N PRO A 132 -9.34 -14.48 -7.96
CA PRO A 132 -9.92 -14.41 -9.31
C PRO A 132 -10.83 -13.19 -9.52
N HIS A 133 -11.37 -12.61 -8.44
CA HIS A 133 -12.31 -11.49 -8.48
C HIS A 133 -12.06 -10.53 -7.32
N PHE A 134 -12.56 -9.29 -7.46
CA PHE A 134 -12.62 -8.28 -6.40
C PHE A 134 -11.28 -7.82 -5.83
N ILE A 135 -10.17 -7.98 -6.57
CA ILE A 135 -8.87 -7.45 -6.15
C ILE A 135 -8.97 -5.94 -5.89
N GLY A 136 -8.42 -5.48 -4.77
CA GLY A 136 -8.50 -4.08 -4.33
C GLY A 136 -9.85 -3.68 -3.73
N LYS A 137 -10.79 -4.61 -3.53
CA LYS A 137 -11.98 -4.32 -2.73
C LYS A 137 -11.65 -4.33 -1.25
N HIS A 138 -12.17 -3.32 -0.56
CA HIS A 138 -12.02 -3.10 0.86
C HIS A 138 -13.29 -3.51 1.61
N LEU A 139 -13.10 -3.97 2.83
CA LEU A 139 -14.13 -4.18 3.82
C LEU A 139 -13.64 -3.52 5.12
N VAL A 140 -14.38 -2.55 5.62
CA VAL A 140 -14.04 -1.85 6.86
C VAL A 140 -14.76 -2.50 8.03
N VAL A 141 -13.99 -3.04 8.96
CA VAL A 141 -14.47 -3.76 10.13
C VAL A 141 -14.33 -2.88 11.35
N ARG A 142 -15.43 -2.70 12.08
CA ARG A 142 -15.49 -2.00 13.37
C ARG A 142 -16.09 -2.91 14.43
N PRO A 143 -15.98 -2.59 15.73
CA PRO A 143 -16.51 -3.45 16.79
C PRO A 143 -18.01 -3.75 16.68
N ASP A 144 -18.79 -2.83 16.12
CA ASP A 144 -20.26 -2.85 16.06
C ASP A 144 -20.82 -3.12 14.66
N ARG A 145 -20.00 -2.97 13.59
CA ARG A 145 -20.47 -3.06 12.21
C ARG A 145 -19.37 -3.41 11.21
N THR A 146 -19.79 -3.69 9.99
CA THR A 146 -18.92 -3.87 8.84
C THR A 146 -19.54 -3.15 7.64
N GLU A 147 -18.74 -2.41 6.89
CA GLU A 147 -19.17 -1.62 5.72
C GLU A 147 -18.15 -1.75 4.59
#